data_AF-A0AAU4YVA9-F1
#
_entry.id   AF-A0AAU4YVA9-F1
#
_cell.length_a   1.000
_cell.length_b   1.000
_cell.length_c   1.000
_cell.angle_alpha   90.00
_cell.angle_beta   90.00
_cell.angle_gamma   90.00
#
_symmetry.space_group_name_H-M   'P 1'
#
loop_
_entity.id
_entity.type
_entity.pdbx_description
1 polymer ?
#
loop_
_entity_poly.entity_id
_entity_poly.type
_entity_poly.pdbx_seq_one_letter_code
_entity_poly.pdbx_strand_id
1 'polypeptide(L)'
;MRGSVFRVPPRAVWQEEQYEAANRRCRELTGAGLSRQSWGLAAKLREANACLADTGGDRLFEVHPEVSFWALNGRTPLPHRKKSWSGQTTRRSLLAAAGIVLPDDLGDAGRAQPDDVLDAAAAAWSAHRIAQGRAGCLPDPPQRDERGRPIAIWY
;
A
#
# COMPACT_ATOMS: atom_id res chain seq x y z
N MET A 1 -5.48 -0.14 -16.35
CA MET A 1 -5.24 0.57 -15.07
C MET A 1 -6.03 1.87 -15.05
N ARG A 2 -7.28 1.87 -14.57
CA ARG A 2 -8.01 3.10 -14.23
C ARG A 2 -8.55 2.90 -12.82
N GLY A 3 -8.01 3.66 -11.87
CA GLY A 3 -8.50 3.71 -10.49
C GLY A 3 -7.61 3.11 -9.38
N SER A 4 -6.37 2.70 -9.66
CA SER A 4 -5.53 2.03 -8.65
C SER A 4 -4.36 2.83 -8.09
N VAL A 5 -3.97 3.95 -8.71
CA VAL A 5 -2.90 4.82 -8.21
C VAL A 5 -3.48 6.22 -8.06
N PHE A 6 -3.66 6.66 -6.82
CA PHE A 6 -4.13 8.00 -6.51
C PHE A 6 -2.96 8.98 -6.56
N ARG A 7 -3.20 10.20 -7.04
CA ARG A 7 -2.19 11.26 -6.88
C ARG A 7 -2.02 11.53 -5.39
N VAL A 8 -0.79 11.33 -4.90
CA VAL A 8 -0.43 11.68 -3.53
C VAL A 8 -0.05 13.16 -3.50
N PRO A 9 -0.75 13.99 -2.69
CA PRO A 9 -0.36 15.37 -2.45
C PRO A 9 1.10 15.51 -1.98
N PRO A 10 1.78 16.62 -2.32
CA PRO A 10 3.14 16.89 -1.85
C PRO A 10 3.26 16.84 -0.33
N ARG A 11 4.44 16.47 0.21
CA ARG A 11 4.72 16.34 1.65
C ARG A 11 4.23 17.55 2.47
N ALA A 12 4.43 18.77 1.96
CA ALA A 12 4.02 20.00 2.63
C ALA A 12 2.50 20.06 2.92
N VAL A 13 1.66 19.45 2.07
CA VAL A 13 0.20 19.39 2.28
C VAL A 13 -0.15 18.59 3.54
N TRP A 14 0.61 17.53 3.83
CA TRP A 14 0.38 16.64 4.97
C TRP A 14 0.90 17.20 6.30
N GLN A 15 1.72 18.26 6.25
CA GLN A 15 2.27 18.94 7.43
C GLN A 15 1.31 20.00 7.99
N GLU A 16 0.32 20.43 7.22
CA GLU A 16 -0.74 21.33 7.69
C GLU A 16 -1.57 20.64 8.78
N GLU A 17 -2.12 21.39 9.73
CA GLU A 17 -2.93 20.83 10.82
C GLU A 17 -4.42 20.74 10.45
N GLN A 18 -4.90 21.70 9.63
CA GLN A 18 -6.30 21.88 9.30
C GLN A 18 -6.56 21.64 7.81
N TYR A 19 -7.74 21.11 7.48
CA TYR A 19 -8.11 20.77 6.11
C TYR A 19 -8.08 21.98 5.17
N GLU A 20 -8.54 23.14 5.63
CA GLU A 20 -8.61 24.37 4.83
C GLU A 20 -7.22 24.83 4.41
N ALA A 21 -6.25 24.76 5.33
CA ALA A 21 -4.85 25.08 5.05
C ALA A 21 -4.22 24.06 4.11
N ALA A 22 -4.42 22.76 4.37
CA ALA A 22 -3.96 21.67 3.50
C ALA A 22 -4.51 21.79 2.07
N ASN A 23 -5.80 22.08 1.92
CA ASN A 23 -6.44 22.21 0.62
C ASN A 23 -5.94 23.46 -0.13
N ARG A 24 -5.75 24.60 0.55
CA ARG A 24 -5.13 25.79 -0.04
C ARG A 24 -3.71 25.47 -0.52
N ARG A 25 -2.89 24.85 0.33
CA ARG A 25 -1.51 24.47 0.01
C ARG A 25 -1.44 23.48 -1.16
N CYS A 26 -2.35 22.52 -1.22
CA CYS A 26 -2.45 21.57 -2.33
C CYS A 26 -2.74 22.28 -3.65
N ARG A 27 -3.66 23.25 -3.66
CA ARG A 27 -3.96 24.05 -4.86
C ARG A 27 -2.76 24.88 -5.31
N GLU A 28 -2.05 25.52 -4.39
CA GLU A 28 -0.84 26.29 -4.69
C GLU A 28 0.24 25.44 -5.36
N LEU A 29 0.48 24.23 -4.85
CA LEU A 29 1.60 23.39 -5.30
C LEU A 29 1.26 22.52 -6.52
N THR A 30 -0.01 22.17 -6.71
CA THR A 30 -0.41 21.17 -7.72
C THR A 30 -1.46 21.67 -8.72
N GLY A 31 -2.05 22.85 -8.49
CA GLY A 31 -3.20 23.35 -9.24
C GLY A 31 -4.52 22.64 -8.93
N ALA A 32 -4.52 21.61 -8.07
CA ALA A 32 -5.70 20.82 -7.73
C ALA A 32 -6.00 20.84 -6.22
N GLY A 33 -7.29 20.73 -5.88
CA GLY A 33 -7.74 20.64 -4.50
C GLY A 33 -7.48 19.28 -3.86
N LEU A 34 -7.38 19.27 -2.53
CA LEU A 34 -7.29 18.07 -1.72
C LEU A 34 -8.70 17.56 -1.41
N SER A 35 -8.98 16.28 -1.65
CA SER A 35 -10.26 15.69 -1.27
C SER A 35 -10.33 15.44 0.26
N ARG A 36 -11.53 15.57 0.85
CA ARG A 36 -11.73 15.22 2.28
C ARG A 36 -11.45 13.74 2.56
N GLN A 37 -11.72 12.86 1.60
CA GLN A 37 -11.42 11.44 1.73
C GLN A 37 -9.90 11.20 1.84
N SER A 38 -9.10 11.86 0.99
CA SER A 38 -7.63 11.81 1.07
C SER A 38 -7.13 12.42 2.38
N TRP A 39 -7.71 13.53 2.81
CA TRP A 39 -7.36 14.16 4.09
C TRP A 39 -7.65 13.27 5.30
N GLY A 40 -8.67 12.41 5.24
CA GLY A 40 -8.95 11.41 6.28
C GLY A 40 -7.77 10.48 6.57
N LEU A 41 -6.83 10.31 5.62
CA LEU A 41 -5.62 9.52 5.80
C LEU A 41 -4.49 10.28 6.53
N ALA A 42 -4.60 11.60 6.71
CA ALA A 42 -3.52 12.44 7.23
C ALA A 42 -3.07 11.99 8.64
N ALA A 43 -3.99 11.61 9.52
CA ALA A 43 -3.67 11.11 10.85
C ALA A 43 -2.79 9.85 10.78
N LYS A 44 -3.21 8.86 9.98
CA LYS A 44 -2.47 7.60 9.80
C LYS A 44 -1.13 7.79 9.09
N LEU A 45 -1.06 8.74 8.15
CA LEU A 45 0.20 9.08 7.50
C LEU A 45 1.19 9.75 8.46
N ARG A 46 0.70 10.59 9.39
CA ARG A 46 1.54 11.18 10.45
C ARG A 46 2.05 10.11 11.41
N GLU A 47 1.20 9.18 11.83
CA GLU A 47 1.62 8.01 12.63
C GLU A 47 2.72 7.21 11.93
N ALA A 48 2.52 6.86 10.64
CA ALA A 48 3.52 6.13 9.86
C ALA A 48 4.84 6.91 9.71
N ASN A 49 4.77 8.23 9.48
CA ASN A 49 5.95 9.08 9.39
C ASN A 49 6.69 9.19 10.73
N ALA A 50 5.99 9.18 11.86
CA ALA A 50 6.60 9.14 13.18
C ALA A 50 7.35 7.82 13.40
N CYS A 51 6.73 6.68 13.05
CA CYS A 51 7.40 5.37 13.08
C CYS A 51 8.64 5.33 12.17
N LEU A 52 8.55 5.93 10.98
CA LEU A 52 9.68 6.01 10.03
C LEU A 52 10.82 6.90 10.55
N ALA A 53 10.54 7.82 11.47
CA ALA A 53 11.54 8.72 12.06
C ALA A 53 12.21 8.13 13.33
N ASP A 54 11.62 7.10 13.92
CA ASP A 54 12.16 6.40 15.09
C ASP A 54 13.24 5.36 14.66
N THR A 55 13.98 4.84 15.64
CA THR A 55 15.05 3.84 15.51
C THR A 55 14.64 2.54 14.79
N GLY A 56 13.34 2.25 14.69
CA GLY A 56 12.78 1.12 13.93
C GLY A 56 12.39 1.43 12.48
N GLY A 57 12.51 2.68 12.04
CA GLY A 57 12.00 3.16 10.74
C GLY A 57 12.59 2.44 9.53
N ASP A 58 13.83 1.96 9.62
CA ASP A 58 14.48 1.20 8.53
C ASP A 58 13.83 -0.16 8.23
N ARG A 59 12.92 -0.60 9.11
CA ARG A 59 12.11 -1.82 8.93
C ARG A 59 10.68 -1.55 8.46
N LEU A 60 10.35 -0.30 8.14
CA LEU A 60 9.06 0.09 7.58
C LEU A 60 9.15 0.14 6.05
N PHE A 61 8.31 -0.66 5.38
CA PHE A 61 8.29 -0.78 3.93
C PHE A 61 6.89 -0.51 3.39
N GLU A 62 6.80 0.25 2.31
CA GLU A 62 5.54 0.44 1.59
C GLU A 62 5.27 -0.77 0.69
N VAL A 63 4.08 -1.36 0.82
CA VAL A 63 3.61 -2.48 -0.02
C VAL A 63 2.27 -2.10 -0.62
N HIS A 64 2.07 -2.44 -1.89
CA HIS A 64 0.81 -2.22 -2.58
C HIS A 64 0.20 -3.55 -3.03
N PRO A 65 -0.98 -3.95 -2.52
CA PRO A 65 -1.56 -5.26 -2.82
C PRO A 65 -1.72 -5.56 -4.31
N GLU A 66 -2.06 -4.58 -5.14
CA GLU A 66 -2.13 -4.82 -6.58
C GLU A 66 -0.78 -5.15 -7.22
N VAL A 67 0.32 -4.59 -6.71
CA VAL A 67 1.68 -4.90 -7.18
C VAL A 67 2.09 -6.28 -6.67
N SER A 68 1.80 -6.60 -5.41
CA SER A 68 2.02 -7.94 -4.85
C SER A 68 1.25 -9.01 -5.65
N PHE A 69 -0.02 -8.79 -5.97
CA PHE A 69 -0.81 -9.72 -6.78
C PHE A 69 -0.38 -9.78 -8.24
N TRP A 70 0.09 -8.68 -8.82
CA TRP A 70 0.73 -8.68 -10.13
C TRP A 70 1.96 -9.58 -10.13
N ALA A 71 2.81 -9.47 -9.10
CA ALA A 71 4.00 -10.30 -8.95
C ALA A 71 3.67 -11.77 -8.69
N LEU A 72 2.72 -12.07 -7.80
CA LEU A 72 2.18 -13.42 -7.55
C LEU A 72 1.63 -14.05 -8.83
N ASN A 73 1.00 -13.25 -9.70
CA ASN A 73 0.45 -13.70 -10.98
C ASN A 73 1.49 -13.67 -12.12
N GLY A 74 2.77 -13.91 -11.82
CA GLY A 74 3.83 -13.98 -12.84
C GLY A 74 4.01 -12.68 -13.61
N ARG A 75 3.90 -11.53 -12.93
CA ARG A 75 4.02 -10.19 -13.52
C ARG A 75 2.97 -9.89 -14.60
N THR A 76 1.79 -10.46 -14.44
CA THR A 76 0.63 -10.23 -15.33
C THR A 76 -0.52 -9.61 -14.54
N PRO A 77 -1.17 -8.53 -15.03
CA PRO A 77 -2.32 -7.94 -14.37
C PRO A 77 -3.47 -8.94 -14.18
N LEU A 78 -4.16 -8.87 -13.04
CA LEU A 78 -5.34 -9.70 -12.80
C LEU A 78 -6.52 -9.22 -13.66
N PRO A 79 -7.24 -10.14 -14.34
CA PRO A 79 -8.34 -9.78 -15.25
C PRO A 79 -9.61 -9.35 -14.51
N HIS A 80 -9.77 -9.77 -13.25
CA HIS A 80 -10.97 -9.54 -12.46
C HIS A 80 -10.73 -8.53 -11.32
N ARG A 81 -11.72 -7.67 -11.10
CA ARG A 81 -11.75 -6.70 -10.01
C ARG A 81 -11.68 -7.41 -8.66
N LYS A 82 -10.96 -6.83 -7.69
CA LYS A 82 -10.73 -7.47 -6.38
C LYS A 82 -12.00 -7.83 -5.59
N LYS A 83 -13.09 -7.09 -5.81
CA LYS A 83 -14.38 -7.32 -5.14
C LYS A 83 -15.27 -8.37 -5.83
N SER A 84 -14.99 -8.78 -7.07
CA SER A 84 -15.80 -9.83 -7.70
C SER A 84 -15.46 -11.20 -7.11
N TRP A 85 -16.42 -12.12 -7.15
CA TRP A 85 -16.19 -13.50 -6.73
C TRP A 85 -14.97 -14.12 -7.41
N SER A 86 -14.87 -14.03 -8.75
CA SER A 86 -13.71 -14.53 -9.49
C SER A 86 -12.41 -13.85 -9.07
N GLY A 87 -12.46 -12.53 -8.80
CA GLY A 87 -11.29 -11.78 -8.37
C GLY A 87 -10.78 -12.16 -6.97
N GLN A 88 -11.68 -12.48 -6.04
CA GLN A 88 -11.34 -12.97 -4.71
C GLN A 88 -10.79 -14.40 -4.77
N THR A 89 -11.46 -15.28 -5.50
CA THR A 89 -11.04 -16.68 -5.69
C THR A 89 -9.66 -16.77 -6.33
N THR A 90 -9.39 -16.02 -7.41
CA THR A 90 -8.06 -16.01 -8.04
C THR A 90 -6.97 -15.55 -7.06
N ARG A 91 -7.23 -14.49 -6.29
CA ARG A 91 -6.27 -13.98 -5.30
C ARG A 91 -5.99 -14.98 -4.19
N ARG A 92 -7.03 -15.64 -3.66
CA ARG A 92 -6.89 -16.70 -2.67
C ARG A 92 -6.05 -17.87 -3.21
N SER A 93 -6.30 -18.31 -4.45
CA SER A 93 -5.52 -19.38 -5.10
C SER A 93 -4.06 -19.00 -5.32
N LEU A 94 -3.78 -17.76 -5.72
CA LEU A 94 -2.41 -17.27 -5.89
C LEU A 94 -1.64 -17.23 -4.57
N LEU A 95 -2.28 -16.79 -3.49
CA LEU A 95 -1.69 -16.81 -2.14
C LEU A 95 -1.40 -18.25 -1.69
N ALA A 96 -2.35 -19.17 -1.90
CA ALA A 96 -2.15 -20.58 -1.54
C ALA A 96 -1.00 -21.23 -2.32
N ALA A 97 -0.90 -20.95 -3.63
CA ALA A 97 0.22 -21.41 -4.46
C ALA A 97 1.58 -20.84 -3.99
N ALA A 98 1.57 -19.66 -3.37
CA ALA A 98 2.75 -19.04 -2.76
C ALA A 98 2.99 -19.45 -1.29
N GLY A 99 2.21 -20.40 -0.76
CA GLY A 99 2.37 -20.93 0.60
C GLY A 99 1.60 -20.17 1.69
N ILE A 100 0.73 -19.22 1.34
CA ILE A 100 -0.15 -18.53 2.28
C ILE A 100 -1.57 -19.07 2.14
N VAL A 101 -1.93 -20.01 3.00
CA VAL A 101 -3.27 -20.60 3.03
C VAL A 101 -4.13 -19.86 4.04
N LEU A 102 -5.14 -19.15 3.55
CA LEU A 102 -6.15 -18.53 4.41
C LEU A 102 -7.16 -19.59 4.88
N PRO A 103 -7.38 -19.73 6.20
CA PRO A 103 -8.42 -20.61 6.71
C PRO A 103 -9.81 -20.09 6.30
N ASP A 104 -10.78 -21.00 6.22
CA ASP A 104 -12.17 -20.63 5.90
C ASP A 104 -12.84 -19.87 7.06
N ASP A 105 -12.41 -20.15 8.30
CA ASP A 105 -12.80 -19.41 9.49
C ASP A 105 -11.63 -18.57 10.00
N LEU A 106 -11.79 -17.25 9.97
CA LEU A 106 -10.80 -16.26 10.40
C LEU A 106 -11.08 -15.73 11.82
N GLY A 107 -12.08 -16.28 12.52
CA GLY A 107 -12.53 -15.76 13.80
C GLY A 107 -12.90 -14.28 13.71
N ASP A 108 -12.38 -13.46 14.64
CA ASP A 108 -12.66 -12.02 14.66
C ASP A 108 -12.18 -11.28 13.41
N ALA A 109 -11.14 -11.76 12.73
CA ALA A 109 -10.66 -11.16 11.49
C ALA A 109 -11.66 -11.36 10.33
N GLY A 110 -12.61 -12.30 10.45
CA GLY A 110 -13.72 -12.49 9.51
C GLY A 110 -14.70 -11.31 9.46
N ARG A 111 -14.60 -10.33 10.37
CA ARG A 111 -15.38 -9.08 10.32
C ARG A 111 -14.86 -8.09 9.26
N ALA A 112 -13.60 -8.24 8.83
CA ALA A 112 -13.02 -7.41 7.78
C ALA A 112 -13.66 -7.73 6.42
N GLN A 113 -13.58 -6.80 5.47
CA GLN A 113 -14.04 -7.11 4.11
C GLN A 113 -13.12 -8.19 3.50
N PRO A 114 -13.65 -9.11 2.67
CA PRO A 114 -12.84 -10.17 2.07
C PRO A 114 -11.63 -9.66 1.30
N ASP A 115 -11.75 -8.52 0.61
CA ASP A 115 -10.63 -7.91 -0.11
C ASP A 115 -9.56 -7.35 0.83
N ASP A 116 -9.93 -6.85 2.00
CA ASP A 116 -8.96 -6.38 3.02
C ASP A 116 -8.14 -7.55 3.60
N VAL A 117 -8.77 -8.70 3.83
CA VAL A 117 -8.07 -9.93 4.27
C VAL A 117 -7.05 -10.38 3.23
N LEU A 118 -7.45 -10.41 1.95
CA LEU A 118 -6.57 -10.79 0.84
C LEU A 118 -5.43 -9.77 0.66
N ASP A 119 -5.70 -8.48 0.82
CA ASP A 119 -4.70 -7.42 0.74
C ASP A 119 -3.69 -7.54 1.89
N ALA A 120 -4.14 -7.86 3.11
CA ALA A 120 -3.26 -8.11 4.26
C ALA A 120 -2.38 -9.37 4.07
N ALA A 121 -2.94 -10.44 3.49
CA ALA A 121 -2.19 -11.65 3.16
C ALA A 121 -1.12 -11.40 2.09
N ALA A 122 -1.44 -10.57 1.08
CA ALA A 122 -0.47 -10.12 0.08
C ALA A 122 0.65 -9.27 0.71
N ALA A 123 0.32 -8.40 1.68
CA ALA A 123 1.32 -7.66 2.44
C ALA A 123 2.24 -8.57 3.26
N ALA A 124 1.71 -9.62 3.89
CA ALA A 124 2.49 -10.62 4.60
C ALA A 124 3.43 -11.40 3.66
N TRP A 125 2.97 -11.74 2.45
CA TRP A 125 3.81 -12.37 1.42
C TRP A 125 5.00 -11.48 1.04
N SER A 126 4.76 -10.20 0.78
CA SER A 126 5.82 -9.24 0.44
C SER A 126 6.76 -9.01 1.62
N ALA A 127 6.25 -8.89 2.85
CA ALA A 127 7.06 -8.76 4.06
C ALA A 127 8.00 -9.97 4.26
N HIS A 128 7.53 -11.19 4.01
CA HIS A 128 8.36 -12.39 4.07
C HIS A 128 9.52 -12.33 3.06
N ARG A 129 9.25 -11.88 1.83
CA ARG A 129 10.26 -11.72 0.78
C ARG A 129 11.28 -10.63 1.11
N ILE A 130 10.84 -9.52 1.71
CA ILE A 130 11.72 -8.44 2.19
C ILE A 130 12.66 -8.99 3.27
N ALA A 131 12.13 -9.69 4.27
CA ALA A 131 12.91 -10.26 5.36
C ALA A 131 13.96 -11.28 4.88
N GLN A 132 13.74 -11.88 3.71
CA GLN A 132 14.65 -12.87 3.10
C GLN A 132 15.55 -12.27 2.01
N GLY A 133 15.49 -10.96 1.76
CA GLY A 133 16.27 -10.29 0.71
C GLY A 133 15.89 -10.72 -0.72
N ARG A 134 14.65 -11.16 -0.93
CA ARG A 134 14.15 -11.66 -2.23
C ARG A 134 13.07 -10.77 -2.86
N ALA A 135 12.65 -9.71 -2.18
CA ALA A 135 11.61 -8.80 -2.67
C ALA A 135 12.09 -8.02 -3.90
N GLY A 136 11.16 -7.77 -4.83
CA GLY A 136 11.36 -6.75 -5.86
C GLY A 136 10.84 -5.40 -5.37
N CYS A 137 11.17 -4.33 -6.08
CA CYS A 137 10.61 -3.01 -5.80
C CYS A 137 10.25 -2.24 -7.07
N LEU A 138 9.42 -1.21 -6.93
CA LEU A 138 9.10 -0.23 -7.96
C LEU A 138 9.21 1.19 -7.36
N PRO A 139 10.04 2.09 -7.93
CA PRO A 139 10.99 1.85 -9.02
C PRO A 139 12.17 0.96 -8.58
N ASP A 140 12.84 0.34 -9.55
CA ASP A 140 14.11 -0.40 -9.36
C ASP A 140 15.17 0.22 -10.29
N PRO A 141 16.25 0.85 -9.77
CA PRO A 141 16.58 0.97 -8.35
C PRO A 141 15.61 1.90 -7.59
N PRO A 142 15.45 1.70 -6.26
CA PRO A 142 14.61 2.56 -5.44
C PRO A 142 15.12 4.00 -5.43
N GLN A 143 14.20 4.95 -5.44
CA GLN A 143 14.54 6.36 -5.24
C GLN A 143 15.00 6.58 -3.79
N ARG A 144 15.66 7.71 -3.51
CA ARG A 144 16.06 8.07 -2.15
C ARG A 144 15.48 9.41 -1.74
N ASP A 145 15.03 9.49 -0.49
CA ASP A 145 14.61 10.75 0.11
C ASP A 145 15.81 11.61 0.53
N GLU A 146 15.54 12.82 1.04
CA GLU A 146 16.56 13.78 1.52
C GLU A 146 17.45 13.22 2.65
N ARG A 147 17.01 12.14 3.32
CA ARG A 147 17.74 11.43 4.38
C ARG A 147 18.41 10.15 3.87
N GLY A 148 18.36 9.90 2.56
CA GLY A 148 18.92 8.71 1.92
C GLY A 148 18.06 7.45 2.04
N ARG A 149 16.85 7.52 2.61
CA ARG A 149 15.96 6.35 2.79
C ARG A 149 15.34 5.92 1.47
N PRO A 150 15.19 4.61 1.21
CA PRO A 150 14.58 4.13 -0.03
C PRO A 150 13.09 4.52 -0.10
N ILE A 151 12.68 5.05 -1.25
CA ILE A 151 11.28 5.28 -1.62
C ILE A 151 10.94 4.30 -2.74
N ALA A 152 10.16 3.28 -2.39
CA ALA A 152 9.75 2.24 -3.33
C ALA A 152 8.52 1.49 -2.80
N ILE A 153 7.73 0.95 -3.71
CA ILE A 153 6.71 -0.06 -3.43
C ILE A 153 7.38 -1.43 -3.53
N TRP A 154 7.35 -2.20 -2.44
CA TRP A 154 7.98 -3.52 -2.34
C TRP A 154 6.97 -4.64 -2.63
N TYR A 155 7.45 -5.73 -3.24
CA TYR A 155 6.64 -6.93 -3.52
C TYR A 155 7.39 -8.26 -3.38
#